data_AF-A0A641RYV6-F1
#
_entry.id   AF-A0A641RYV6-F1
#
_cell.length_a   1.000
_cell.length_b   1.000
_cell.length_c   1.000
_cell.angle_alpha   90.00
_cell.angle_beta   90.00
_cell.angle_gamma   90.00
#
_symmetry.space_group_name_H-M   'P 1'
#
loop_
_entity.id
_entity.type
_entity.pdbx_description
1 polymer ?
#
loop_
_entity_poly.entity_id
_entity_poly.type
_entity_poly.pdbx_seq_one_letter_code
_entity_poly.pdbx_strand_id
1 'polypeptide(L)'
;MQQEDDLRGLARVMDFMRAVSILFVGINVYWFCYSTLKEWGVTFEVIDKILWNFQRTTGLFSSILWTKLFSVVFLALSCIGTKGVKEEKITWAKIHCSLAAGVVLFFLNWWLLELPLPHTADTVFYIATLSAGYICMLMAGTWMSRLLKNNLMDDVFNTENESFQQETRLIENEYSVNLPTRFYYKKKWNNGYINVVNVFRASIVLGTPGSGKSYAVVNNYIKQQIEKGFALYLYDYKFPDLSEIAYNHLLNHLDGYKVKPKFYVINFDDPRKSHRCNPINASFMSDIADAYEASYTIMLNLNRSWISKQGDFFVESPIILLAAIIWYLRIYQGGRYCTFPHAIELLNKKYADVFTILRSYPELENYLSPFVDAWESSAVEQLQGQIASAKIPLSRMISPALYWVMTGDDFSLDINNPKEPKILVVGNNPDRQNIYSAALGLYNSRIVKLINKKGQLKSSVIIDELPTIYFRGLDNLIATARSNKVAVLLGFQDYSQLTRDYGDKESRVIQNTVGNVFSGQVV
;
A
#
# COMPACT_ATOMS: atom_id res chain seq x y z
N MET A 1 -36.47 -6.74 1.90
CA MET A 1 -37.91 -7.06 2.01
C MET A 1 -38.33 -7.34 3.45
N GLN A 2 -37.92 -8.43 4.11
CA GLN A 2 -38.38 -8.75 5.48
C GLN A 2 -38.06 -7.67 6.53
N GLN A 3 -36.85 -7.10 6.49
CA GLN A 3 -36.47 -5.96 7.35
C GLN A 3 -37.27 -4.67 7.07
N GLU A 4 -37.70 -4.44 5.83
CA GLU A 4 -38.51 -3.26 5.48
C GLU A 4 -39.97 -3.42 5.92
N ASP A 5 -40.50 -4.65 5.84
CA ASP A 5 -41.84 -4.96 6.31
C ASP A 5 -41.92 -4.88 7.85
N ASP A 6 -40.89 -5.35 8.58
CA ASP A 6 -40.80 -5.21 10.04
C ASP A 6 -40.73 -3.73 10.47
N LEU A 7 -39.96 -2.91 9.73
CA LEU A 7 -39.86 -1.47 9.97
C LEU A 7 -41.17 -0.73 9.68
N ARG A 8 -41.90 -1.13 8.62
CA ARG A 8 -43.25 -0.60 8.31
C ARG A 8 -44.27 -1.04 9.35
N GLY A 9 -44.17 -2.26 9.87
CA GLY A 9 -44.98 -2.77 10.98
C GLY A 9 -44.81 -1.92 12.24
N LEU A 10 -43.57 -1.66 12.65
CA LEU A 10 -43.26 -0.80 13.79
C LEU A 10 -43.77 0.64 13.61
N ALA A 11 -43.66 1.21 12.41
CA ALA A 11 -44.20 2.54 12.11
C ALA A 11 -45.71 2.62 12.33
N ARG A 12 -46.47 1.64 11.82
CA ARG A 12 -47.92 1.57 12.02
C ARG A 12 -48.31 1.44 13.50
N VAL A 13 -47.56 0.65 14.28
CA VAL A 13 -47.79 0.50 15.72
C VAL A 13 -47.62 1.84 16.44
N MET A 14 -46.62 2.64 16.09
CA MET A 14 -46.43 3.95 16.70
C MET A 14 -47.51 4.95 16.36
N ASP A 15 -47.93 5.01 15.09
CA ASP A 15 -49.01 5.89 14.65
C ASP A 15 -50.32 5.52 15.35
N PHE A 16 -50.55 4.21 15.56
CA PHE A 16 -51.64 3.72 16.39
C PHE A 16 -51.52 4.18 17.85
N MET A 17 -50.36 4.05 18.49
CA MET A 17 -50.15 4.55 19.86
C MET A 17 -50.39 6.07 19.97
N ARG A 18 -50.00 6.84 18.94
CA ARG A 18 -50.28 8.29 18.88
C ARG A 18 -51.76 8.57 18.74
N ALA A 19 -52.48 7.83 17.90
CA ALA A 19 -53.93 7.97 17.76
C ALA A 19 -54.65 7.66 19.08
N VAL A 20 -54.22 6.62 19.80
CA VAL A 20 -54.74 6.29 21.15
C VAL A 20 -54.45 7.41 22.15
N SER A 21 -53.25 8.01 22.12
CA SER A 21 -52.90 9.15 22.95
C SER A 21 -53.82 10.36 22.70
N ILE A 22 -54.05 10.72 21.44
CA ILE A 22 -54.95 11.81 21.04
C ILE A 22 -56.40 11.51 21.47
N LEU A 23 -56.83 10.26 21.33
CA LEU A 23 -58.16 9.82 21.78
C LEU A 23 -58.35 10.08 23.28
N PHE A 24 -57.36 9.76 24.13
CA PHE A 24 -57.45 10.05 25.56
C PHE A 24 -57.48 11.55 25.88
N VAL A 25 -56.81 12.40 25.08
CA VAL A 25 -56.95 13.87 25.20
C VAL A 25 -58.38 14.30 24.85
N GLY A 26 -58.94 13.76 23.77
CA GLY A 26 -60.34 14.02 23.38
C GLY A 26 -61.36 13.56 24.42
N ILE A 27 -61.16 12.37 25.00
CA ILE A 27 -62.00 11.86 26.09
C ILE A 27 -61.88 12.73 27.35
N ASN A 28 -60.67 13.23 27.66
CA ASN A 28 -60.48 14.15 28.77
C ASN A 28 -61.31 15.43 28.58
N VAL A 29 -61.28 16.03 27.39
CA VAL A 29 -62.13 17.19 27.06
C VAL A 29 -63.61 16.82 27.14
N TYR A 30 -64.01 15.67 26.57
CA TYR A 30 -65.40 15.24 26.53
C TYR A 30 -66.00 15.04 27.93
N TRP A 31 -65.24 14.44 28.84
CA TRP A 31 -65.70 14.11 30.20
C TRP A 31 -65.70 15.33 31.13
N PHE A 32 -64.61 16.11 31.13
CA PHE A 32 -64.45 17.22 32.08
C PHE A 32 -65.06 18.55 31.60
N CYS A 33 -65.42 18.67 30.30
CA CYS A 33 -66.15 19.81 29.74
C CYS A 33 -67.55 19.44 29.24
N TYR A 34 -68.15 18.38 29.82
CA TYR A 34 -69.41 17.80 29.35
C TYR A 34 -70.59 18.79 29.33
N SER A 35 -70.69 19.67 30.33
CA SER A 35 -71.76 20.68 30.42
C SER A 35 -71.79 21.59 29.20
N THR A 36 -70.64 22.16 28.84
CA THR A 36 -70.47 23.04 27.69
C THR A 36 -70.64 22.29 26.36
N LEU A 37 -70.16 21.05 26.27
CA LEU A 37 -70.32 20.24 25.06
C LEU A 37 -71.78 19.85 24.81
N LYS A 38 -72.56 19.66 25.88
CA LYS A 38 -74.01 19.44 25.81
C LYS A 38 -74.74 20.68 25.29
N GLU A 39 -74.34 21.88 25.72
CA GLU A 39 -74.85 23.15 25.19
C GLU A 39 -74.52 23.35 23.71
N TRP A 40 -73.36 22.86 23.25
CA TRP A 40 -72.95 22.92 21.84
C TRP A 40 -73.55 21.81 20.97
N GLY A 41 -74.31 20.86 21.55
CA GLY A 41 -74.91 19.75 20.81
C GLY A 41 -73.92 18.67 20.34
N VAL A 42 -72.74 18.57 20.98
CA VAL A 42 -71.63 17.67 20.57
C VAL A 42 -71.57 16.41 21.46
N THR A 43 -72.65 16.09 22.18
CA THR A 43 -72.75 14.90 23.04
C THR A 43 -73.52 13.78 22.34
N PHE A 44 -73.01 12.55 22.43
CA PHE A 44 -73.63 11.36 21.83
C PHE A 44 -73.95 10.33 22.92
N GLU A 45 -75.21 9.87 22.99
CA GLU A 45 -75.66 8.92 24.02
C GLU A 45 -74.85 7.61 24.04
N VAL A 46 -74.39 7.17 22.87
CA VAL A 46 -73.55 5.97 22.73
C VAL A 46 -72.20 6.16 23.42
N ILE A 47 -71.57 7.33 23.25
CA ILE A 47 -70.27 7.65 23.87
C ILE A 47 -70.44 7.79 25.38
N ASP A 48 -71.52 8.44 25.83
CA ASP A 48 -71.84 8.61 27.24
C ASP A 48 -71.95 7.25 27.94
N LYS A 49 -72.70 6.31 27.36
CA LYS A 49 -72.87 4.95 27.90
C LYS A 49 -71.55 4.19 27.97
N ILE A 50 -70.67 4.34 26.98
CA ILE A 50 -69.36 3.70 26.94
C ILE A 50 -68.45 4.27 28.03
N LEU A 51 -68.31 5.59 28.11
CA LEU A 51 -67.44 6.24 29.09
C LEU A 51 -67.90 6.00 30.52
N TRP A 52 -69.22 5.97 30.76
CA TRP A 52 -69.78 5.70 32.08
C TRP A 52 -69.52 4.25 32.55
N ASN A 53 -69.66 3.28 31.66
CA ASN A 53 -69.29 1.88 31.94
C ASN A 53 -67.77 1.73 32.19
N PHE A 54 -66.96 2.45 31.42
CA PHE A 54 -65.51 2.48 31.59
C PHE A 54 -65.11 3.08 32.95
N GLN A 55 -65.75 4.18 33.35
CA GLN A 55 -65.56 4.80 34.67
C GLN A 55 -65.92 3.85 35.81
N ARG A 56 -67.07 3.17 35.72
CA ARG A 56 -67.55 2.24 36.74
C ARG A 56 -66.56 1.08 36.99
N THR A 57 -65.80 0.69 35.97
CA THR A 57 -64.90 -0.46 36.01
C THR A 57 -63.46 -0.06 36.33
N THR A 58 -62.98 1.10 35.85
CA THR A 58 -61.55 1.48 35.90
C THR A 58 -61.24 2.69 36.76
N GLY A 59 -62.22 3.53 37.09
CA GLY A 59 -62.00 4.79 37.82
C GLY A 59 -61.13 5.81 37.08
N LEU A 60 -60.88 5.64 35.77
CA LEU A 60 -59.92 6.45 34.99
C LEU A 60 -60.23 7.94 34.95
N PHE A 61 -61.51 8.31 35.05
CA PHE A 61 -62.00 9.70 35.04
C PHE A 61 -62.30 10.23 36.44
N SER A 62 -61.88 9.53 37.50
CA SER A 62 -61.98 10.01 38.89
C SER A 62 -61.13 11.25 39.16
N SER A 63 -60.06 11.46 38.38
CA SER A 63 -59.22 12.66 38.43
C SER A 63 -58.76 13.02 37.03
N ILE A 64 -58.75 14.33 36.74
CA ILE A 64 -58.20 14.91 35.51
C ILE A 64 -56.77 14.42 35.25
N LEU A 65 -56.00 14.19 36.33
CA LEU A 65 -54.61 13.79 36.27
C LEU A 65 -54.43 12.38 35.70
N TRP A 66 -55.31 11.43 36.01
CA TRP A 66 -55.19 10.05 35.54
C TRP A 66 -55.37 9.95 34.03
N THR A 67 -56.41 10.57 33.47
CA THR A 67 -56.63 10.55 32.01
C THR A 67 -55.48 11.23 31.24
N LYS A 68 -54.90 12.29 31.81
CA LYS A 68 -53.71 12.99 31.28
C LYS A 68 -52.44 12.14 31.35
N LEU A 69 -52.24 11.40 32.44
CA LEU A 69 -51.08 10.53 32.58
C LEU A 69 -51.11 9.40 31.54
N PHE A 70 -52.28 8.80 31.31
CA PHE A 70 -52.45 7.78 30.27
C PHE A 70 -52.17 8.32 28.86
N SER A 71 -52.65 9.51 28.51
CA SER A 71 -52.35 10.10 27.20
C SER A 71 -50.86 10.37 27.01
N VAL A 72 -50.14 10.81 28.06
CA VAL A 72 -48.68 11.02 28.03
C VAL A 72 -47.91 9.70 27.94
N VAL A 73 -48.36 8.63 28.60
CA VAL A 73 -47.72 7.30 28.47
C VAL A 73 -47.75 6.82 27.01
N PHE A 74 -48.92 6.89 26.36
CA PHE A 74 -49.04 6.52 24.94
C PHE A 74 -48.28 7.48 24.02
N LEU A 75 -48.21 8.77 24.36
CA LEU A 75 -47.40 9.75 23.63
C LEU A 75 -45.91 9.39 23.70
N ALA A 76 -45.40 9.08 24.89
CA ALA A 76 -44.01 8.68 25.09
C ALA A 76 -43.67 7.41 24.31
N LEU A 77 -44.53 6.39 24.37
CA LEU A 77 -44.38 5.16 23.58
C LEU A 77 -44.37 5.44 22.07
N SER A 78 -45.22 6.35 21.59
CA SER A 78 -45.26 6.74 20.17
C SER A 78 -43.98 7.46 19.70
N CYS A 79 -43.25 8.13 20.60
CA CYS A 79 -42.04 8.88 20.26
C CYS A 79 -40.79 7.99 20.14
N ILE A 80 -40.73 6.84 20.81
CA ILE A 80 -39.53 5.99 20.86
C ILE A 80 -39.11 5.47 19.48
N GLY A 81 -40.04 5.20 18.57
CA GLY A 81 -39.71 4.62 17.27
C GLY A 81 -39.66 5.60 16.09
N THR A 82 -40.01 6.89 16.26
CA THR A 82 -40.12 7.82 15.13
C THR A 82 -38.75 8.04 14.47
N LYS A 83 -38.65 7.76 13.17
CA LYS A 83 -37.47 8.09 12.36
C LYS A 83 -37.55 9.57 11.96
N GLY A 84 -36.58 10.37 12.35
CA GLY A 84 -36.50 11.77 11.96
C GLY A 84 -35.81 11.95 10.61
N VAL A 85 -36.36 12.83 9.77
CA VAL A 85 -35.67 13.38 8.60
C VAL A 85 -34.59 14.34 9.10
N LYS A 86 -33.41 14.32 8.46
CA LYS A 86 -32.26 15.18 8.79
C LYS A 86 -32.65 16.65 8.64
N GLU A 87 -32.79 17.35 9.76
CA GLU A 87 -32.74 18.81 9.82
C GLU A 87 -31.74 19.22 10.90
N GLU A 88 -30.78 20.05 10.53
CA GLU A 88 -29.76 20.61 11.40
C GLU A 88 -30.35 21.74 12.28
N LYS A 89 -29.83 21.86 13.53
CA LYS A 89 -30.09 22.92 14.56
C LYS A 89 -31.11 22.64 15.68
N ILE A 90 -31.26 21.39 16.13
CA ILE A 90 -31.93 21.06 17.41
C ILE A 90 -30.87 20.97 18.53
N THR A 91 -31.02 21.79 19.58
CA THR A 91 -30.15 21.81 20.77
C THR A 91 -30.91 21.29 22.00
N TRP A 92 -30.23 20.64 22.95
CA TRP A 92 -30.83 20.18 24.22
C TRP A 92 -31.63 21.26 24.97
N ALA A 93 -31.17 22.50 24.94
CA ALA A 93 -31.88 23.63 25.54
C ALA A 93 -33.30 23.84 24.97
N LYS A 94 -33.49 23.66 23.65
CA LYS A 94 -34.82 23.78 23.00
C LYS A 94 -35.73 22.63 23.40
N ILE A 95 -35.19 21.40 23.51
CA ILE A 95 -35.93 20.21 23.94
C ILE A 95 -36.44 20.40 25.37
N HIS A 96 -35.58 20.83 26.30
CA HIS A 96 -35.99 21.08 27.69
C HIS A 96 -37.00 22.22 27.82
N CYS A 97 -36.84 23.32 27.07
CA CYS A 97 -37.80 24.42 27.09
C CYS A 97 -39.18 23.99 26.58
N SER A 98 -39.24 23.28 25.44
CA SER A 98 -40.51 22.78 24.89
C SER A 98 -41.15 21.70 25.76
N LEU A 99 -40.36 20.83 26.39
CA LEU A 99 -40.87 19.83 27.33
C LEU A 99 -41.45 20.49 28.59
N ALA A 100 -40.72 21.45 29.18
CA ALA A 100 -41.16 22.17 30.37
C ALA A 100 -42.44 22.97 30.09
N ALA A 101 -42.49 23.73 28.98
CA ALA A 101 -43.69 24.44 28.55
C ALA A 101 -44.86 23.48 28.31
N GLY A 102 -44.60 22.32 27.68
CA GLY A 102 -45.60 21.29 27.43
C GLY A 102 -46.21 20.72 28.72
N VAL A 103 -45.36 20.34 29.68
CA VAL A 103 -45.79 19.79 30.98
C VAL A 103 -46.59 20.82 31.78
N VAL A 104 -46.13 22.08 31.82
CA VAL A 104 -46.83 23.17 32.52
C VAL A 104 -48.21 23.40 31.91
N LEU A 105 -48.30 23.59 30.59
CA LEU A 105 -49.59 23.84 29.92
C LEU A 105 -50.55 22.65 30.01
N PHE A 106 -50.04 21.43 30.01
CA PHE A 106 -50.87 20.22 29.99
C PHE A 106 -51.38 19.79 31.38
N PHE A 107 -50.53 19.83 32.40
CA PHE A 107 -50.89 19.38 33.76
C PHE A 107 -51.39 20.50 34.67
N LEU A 108 -50.89 21.73 34.53
CA LEU A 108 -51.22 22.86 35.41
C LEU A 108 -52.35 23.75 34.86
N ASN A 109 -53.29 23.19 34.10
CA ASN A 109 -54.45 23.93 33.56
C ASN A 109 -55.78 23.56 34.23
N TRP A 110 -55.77 22.80 35.33
CA TRP A 110 -56.98 22.35 36.03
C TRP A 110 -57.79 23.50 36.64
N TRP A 111 -57.12 24.51 37.19
CA TRP A 111 -57.72 25.71 37.79
C TRP A 111 -58.47 26.59 36.79
N LEU A 112 -58.21 26.44 35.48
CA LEU A 112 -58.93 27.19 34.43
C LEU A 112 -60.42 26.80 34.36
N LEU A 113 -60.78 25.60 34.85
CA LEU A 113 -62.17 25.15 34.91
C LEU A 113 -62.93 25.67 36.14
N GLU A 114 -62.24 26.30 37.09
CA GLU A 114 -62.79 26.84 38.35
C GLU A 114 -62.85 28.38 38.37
N LEU A 115 -62.53 29.03 37.26
CA LEU A 115 -62.57 30.49 37.15
C LEU A 115 -64.02 31.02 37.14
N PRO A 116 -64.28 32.21 37.71
CA PRO A 116 -65.61 32.83 37.70
C PRO A 116 -65.89 33.51 36.34
N LEU A 117 -65.73 32.78 35.25
CA LEU A 117 -66.00 33.23 33.87
C LEU A 117 -67.21 32.47 33.30
N PRO A 118 -67.73 32.86 32.12
CA PRO A 118 -68.73 32.05 31.43
C PRO A 118 -68.18 30.65 31.15
N HIS A 119 -68.96 29.60 31.42
CA HIS A 119 -68.55 28.19 31.25
C HIS A 119 -67.99 27.86 29.86
N THR A 120 -68.45 28.57 28.84
CA THR A 120 -67.93 28.49 27.46
C THR A 120 -66.49 29.01 27.34
N ALA A 121 -66.13 30.10 28.01
CA ALA A 121 -64.79 30.67 28.00
C ALA A 121 -63.78 29.76 28.72
N ASP A 122 -64.14 29.22 29.89
CA ASP A 122 -63.29 28.29 30.66
C ASP A 122 -62.96 27.03 29.87
N THR A 123 -63.97 26.49 29.17
CA THR A 123 -63.82 25.32 28.31
C THR A 123 -62.86 25.60 27.14
N VAL A 124 -62.97 26.77 26.50
CA VAL A 124 -62.09 27.15 25.38
C VAL A 124 -60.65 27.35 25.85
N PHE A 125 -60.42 28.04 26.97
CA PHE A 125 -59.07 28.21 27.52
C PHE A 125 -58.46 26.88 27.97
N TYR A 126 -59.27 25.98 28.56
CA TYR A 126 -58.84 24.64 28.93
C TYR A 126 -58.42 23.82 27.70
N ILE A 127 -59.23 23.78 26.64
CA ILE A 127 -58.91 23.05 25.41
C ILE A 127 -57.67 23.63 24.72
N ALA A 128 -57.53 24.96 24.67
CA ALA A 128 -56.40 25.63 24.04
C ALA A 128 -55.08 25.32 24.77
N THR A 129 -55.05 25.42 26.09
CA THR A 129 -53.87 25.10 26.90
C THR A 129 -53.54 23.61 26.86
N LEU A 130 -54.55 22.74 26.89
CA LEU A 130 -54.38 21.28 26.78
C LEU A 130 -53.78 20.88 25.43
N SER A 131 -54.29 21.45 24.34
CA SER A 131 -53.81 21.18 22.98
C SER A 131 -52.39 21.73 22.75
N ALA A 132 -52.12 22.95 23.20
CA ALA A 132 -50.80 23.56 23.12
C ALA A 132 -49.76 22.77 23.93
N GLY A 133 -50.12 22.34 25.14
CA GLY A 133 -49.28 21.49 25.99
C GLY A 133 -48.96 20.15 25.34
N TYR A 134 -49.97 19.48 24.77
CA TYR A 134 -49.81 18.21 24.06
C TYR A 134 -48.87 18.32 22.86
N ILE A 135 -49.05 19.35 22.02
CA ILE A 135 -48.23 19.60 20.83
C ILE A 135 -46.77 19.87 21.23
N CYS A 136 -46.54 20.65 22.30
CA CYS A 136 -45.19 20.92 22.80
C CYS A 136 -44.49 19.65 23.30
N MET A 137 -45.21 18.76 24.00
CA MET A 137 -44.67 17.47 24.45
C MET A 137 -44.37 16.52 23.27
N LEU A 138 -45.22 16.50 22.24
CA LEU A 138 -44.99 15.71 21.02
C LEU A 138 -43.74 16.20 20.27
N MET A 139 -43.58 17.51 20.13
CA MET A 139 -42.36 18.09 19.53
C MET A 139 -41.12 17.74 20.35
N ALA A 140 -41.15 17.89 21.67
CA ALA A 140 -40.03 17.55 22.53
C ALA A 140 -39.67 16.05 22.46
N GLY A 141 -40.67 15.15 22.50
CA GLY A 141 -40.47 13.71 22.42
C GLY A 141 -39.87 13.26 21.08
N THR A 142 -40.34 13.83 19.96
CA THR A 142 -39.79 13.54 18.64
C THR A 142 -38.36 14.07 18.47
N TRP A 143 -38.05 15.26 19.00
CA TRP A 143 -36.68 15.78 19.00
C TRP A 143 -35.73 14.97 19.88
N MET A 144 -36.18 14.53 21.06
CA MET A 144 -35.40 13.70 21.98
C MET A 144 -35.06 12.34 21.38
N SER A 145 -36.05 11.69 20.74
CA SER A 145 -35.88 10.39 20.06
C SER A 145 -34.87 10.46 18.90
N ARG A 146 -34.86 11.58 18.15
CA ARG A 146 -33.88 11.81 17.07
C ARG A 146 -32.45 11.90 17.59
N LEU A 147 -32.23 12.64 18.68
CA LEU A 147 -30.88 12.91 19.19
C LEU A 147 -30.28 11.67 19.90
N LEU A 148 -31.09 10.90 20.61
CA LEU A 148 -30.65 9.66 21.26
C LEU A 148 -30.25 8.57 20.26
N LYS A 149 -30.94 8.46 19.11
CA LYS A 149 -30.60 7.46 18.08
C LYS A 149 -29.34 7.80 17.28
N ASN A 150 -29.03 9.09 17.09
CA ASN A 150 -27.81 9.49 16.39
C ASN A 150 -26.54 9.20 17.20
N ASN A 151 -26.58 9.31 18.54
CA ASN A 151 -25.40 9.02 19.38
C ASN A 151 -25.11 7.52 19.57
N LEU A 152 -26.03 6.63 19.17
CA LEU A 152 -25.86 5.18 19.31
C LEU A 152 -25.33 4.51 18.03
N MET A 153 -25.26 5.24 16.92
CA MET A 153 -24.63 4.80 15.68
C MET A 153 -23.57 5.81 15.27
N ASP A 154 -22.57 6.00 16.13
CA ASP A 154 -21.31 6.58 15.69
C ASP A 154 -20.78 5.71 14.55
N ASP A 155 -20.66 6.32 13.38
CA ASP A 155 -20.24 5.73 12.13
C ASP A 155 -19.04 4.78 12.33
N VAL A 156 -19.18 3.52 11.92
CA VAL A 156 -18.13 2.52 12.04
C VAL A 156 -16.88 2.95 11.25
N PHE A 157 -17.06 3.82 10.25
CA PHE A 157 -16.00 4.42 9.42
C PHE A 157 -15.67 5.88 9.84
N ASN A 158 -15.84 6.23 11.11
CA ASN A 158 -15.33 7.51 11.61
C ASN A 158 -13.80 7.44 11.75
N THR A 159 -13.08 8.52 11.42
CA THR A 159 -11.62 8.65 11.56
C THR A 159 -11.14 8.34 12.97
N GLU A 160 -11.99 8.49 13.99
CA GLU A 160 -11.69 8.05 15.36
C GLU A 160 -11.62 6.54 15.51
N ASN A 161 -12.55 5.80 14.90
CA ASN A 161 -12.63 4.34 14.95
C ASN A 161 -11.55 3.67 14.08
N GLU A 162 -11.12 4.35 13.01
CA GLU A 162 -9.99 3.91 12.17
C GLU A 162 -8.61 4.29 12.74
N SER A 163 -8.58 5.14 13.77
CA SER A 163 -7.34 5.61 14.39
C SER A 163 -6.91 4.76 15.59
N PHE A 164 -5.65 4.33 15.63
CA PHE A 164 -5.07 3.59 16.74
C PHE A 164 -3.69 4.14 17.14
N GLN A 165 -3.26 3.83 18.37
CA GLN A 165 -1.96 4.24 18.87
C GLN A 165 -0.85 3.55 18.07
N GLN A 166 0.02 4.33 17.44
CA GLN A 166 1.22 3.84 16.76
C GLN A 166 2.45 3.95 17.68
N GLU A 167 3.56 3.32 17.28
CA GLU A 167 4.83 3.42 18.01
C GLU A 167 5.38 4.84 17.96
N THR A 168 5.73 5.37 19.13
CA THR A 168 6.20 6.76 19.32
C THR A 168 7.67 6.82 19.70
N ARG A 169 8.25 5.70 20.12
CA ARG A 169 9.66 5.62 20.51
C ARG A 169 10.52 5.46 19.26
N LEU A 170 11.59 6.25 19.20
CA LEU A 170 12.67 6.07 18.25
C LEU A 170 13.60 4.95 18.78
N ILE A 171 13.70 3.84 18.05
CA ILE A 171 14.51 2.68 18.44
C ILE A 171 15.71 2.57 17.50
N GLU A 172 16.86 3.10 17.93
CA GLU A 172 18.09 3.12 17.14
C GLU A 172 19.05 1.99 17.51
N ASN A 173 19.68 1.41 16.49
CA ASN A 173 20.82 0.51 16.64
C ASN A 173 21.75 0.59 15.42
N GLU A 174 22.84 -0.19 15.44
CA GLU A 174 23.86 -0.23 14.38
C GLU A 174 23.29 -0.49 12.96
N TYR A 175 22.13 -1.15 12.86
CA TYR A 175 21.51 -1.62 11.62
C TYR A 175 20.12 -1.05 11.39
N SER A 176 19.55 -0.28 12.31
CA SER A 176 18.15 0.14 12.21
C SER A 176 17.94 1.12 11.05
N VAL A 177 16.72 1.21 10.54
CA VAL A 177 16.27 2.37 9.75
C VAL A 177 14.97 2.86 10.36
N ASN A 178 14.89 4.15 10.62
CA ASN A 178 13.82 4.77 11.39
C ASN A 178 13.09 5.79 10.51
N LEU A 179 11.81 5.55 10.22
CA LEU A 179 11.00 6.43 9.37
C LEU A 179 10.09 7.30 10.23
N PRO A 180 10.18 8.64 10.15
CA PRO A 180 9.28 9.52 10.89
C PRO A 180 7.87 9.45 10.32
N THR A 181 6.87 9.34 11.20
CA THR A 181 5.45 9.30 10.81
C THR A 181 4.61 10.31 11.60
N ARG A 182 3.41 10.58 11.09
CA ARG A 182 2.35 11.27 11.82
C ARG A 182 1.10 10.43 11.79
N PHE A 183 0.45 10.29 12.93
CA PHE A 183 -0.80 9.56 13.05
C PHE A 183 -1.80 10.34 13.89
N TYR A 184 -3.07 10.23 13.52
CA TYR A 184 -4.16 10.78 14.30
C TYR A 184 -4.54 9.77 15.38
N TYR A 185 -4.73 10.21 16.62
CA TYR A 185 -5.22 9.37 17.71
C TYR A 185 -5.78 10.26 18.84
N LYS A 186 -6.92 9.88 19.44
CA LYS A 186 -7.60 10.65 20.51
C LYS A 186 -7.82 12.13 20.15
N LYS A 187 -8.37 12.37 18.96
CA LYS A 187 -8.65 13.71 18.40
C LYS A 187 -7.42 14.62 18.24
N LYS A 188 -6.21 14.07 18.18
CA LYS A 188 -4.96 14.83 18.04
C LYS A 188 -4.01 14.17 17.06
N TRP A 189 -3.23 14.99 16.37
CA TRP A 189 -2.08 14.54 15.60
C TRP A 189 -0.90 14.28 16.52
N ASN A 190 -0.31 13.10 16.41
CA ASN A 190 0.86 12.68 17.16
C ASN A 190 1.99 12.35 16.19
N ASN A 191 3.22 12.60 16.62
CA ASN A 191 4.41 12.14 15.90
C ASN A 191 4.71 10.69 16.31
N GLY A 192 5.16 9.88 15.36
CA GLY A 192 5.53 8.49 15.58
C GLY A 192 6.75 8.10 14.76
N TYR A 193 7.16 6.84 14.91
CA TYR A 193 8.25 6.26 14.16
C TYR A 193 7.93 4.83 13.72
N ILE A 194 8.21 4.52 12.45
CA ILE A 194 8.32 3.14 11.99
C ILE A 194 9.79 2.73 12.12
N ASN A 195 10.07 1.83 13.06
CA ASN A 195 11.43 1.38 13.36
C ASN A 195 11.71 0.03 12.69
N VAL A 196 12.49 0.02 11.61
CA VAL A 196 13.04 -1.21 11.03
C VAL A 196 14.28 -1.59 11.83
N VAL A 197 14.10 -2.36 12.89
CA VAL A 197 15.17 -2.73 13.83
C VAL A 197 16.23 -3.63 13.18
N ASN A 198 15.85 -4.42 12.15
CA ASN A 198 16.74 -5.33 11.44
C ASN A 198 16.50 -5.28 9.93
N VAL A 199 17.32 -4.50 9.22
CA VAL A 199 17.27 -4.35 7.76
C VAL A 199 17.72 -5.59 6.97
N PHE A 200 18.39 -6.56 7.62
CA PHE A 200 18.88 -7.77 6.96
C PHE A 200 17.79 -8.82 6.71
N ARG A 201 16.54 -8.54 7.09
CA ARG A 201 15.37 -9.33 6.70
C ARG A 201 14.79 -8.93 5.33
N ALA A 202 15.51 -8.09 4.59
CA ALA A 202 15.05 -7.43 3.39
C ALA A 202 13.79 -6.57 3.61
N SER A 203 13.56 -5.64 2.69
CA SER A 203 12.40 -4.77 2.71
C SER A 203 11.87 -4.56 1.29
N ILE A 204 10.56 -4.57 1.13
CA ILE A 204 9.88 -4.21 -0.11
C ILE A 204 9.14 -2.89 0.09
N VAL A 205 9.15 -2.04 -0.94
CA VAL A 205 8.36 -0.80 -1.01
C VAL A 205 7.48 -0.85 -2.24
N LEU A 206 6.17 -1.00 -2.03
CA LEU A 206 5.13 -1.01 -3.05
C LEU A 206 4.51 0.37 -3.22
N GLY A 207 4.04 0.70 -4.42
CA GLY A 207 3.26 1.92 -4.66
C GLY A 207 3.40 2.46 -6.08
N THR A 208 2.34 3.06 -6.60
CA THR A 208 2.34 3.67 -7.94
C THR A 208 3.32 4.84 -8.06
N PRO A 209 3.68 5.29 -9.27
CA PRO A 209 4.43 6.54 -9.45
C PRO A 209 3.75 7.71 -8.74
N GLY A 210 4.51 8.52 -7.99
CA GLY A 210 3.97 9.63 -7.21
C GLY A 210 3.47 9.29 -5.80
N SER A 211 3.38 8.01 -5.42
CA SER A 211 3.00 7.55 -4.06
C SER A 211 4.01 7.87 -2.94
N GLY A 212 5.15 8.50 -3.28
CA GLY A 212 6.16 8.89 -2.30
C GLY A 212 7.15 7.79 -1.86
N LYS A 213 7.18 6.63 -2.52
CA LYS A 213 8.11 5.50 -2.20
C LYS A 213 9.55 5.96 -1.93
N SER A 214 10.13 6.69 -2.89
CA SER A 214 11.53 7.07 -2.84
C SER A 214 11.79 8.10 -1.73
N TYR A 215 10.93 9.11 -1.62
CA TYR A 215 11.04 10.13 -0.57
C TYR A 215 10.87 9.57 0.86
N ALA A 216 9.84 8.74 1.06
CA ALA A 216 9.46 8.28 2.38
C ALA A 216 10.33 7.13 2.89
N VAL A 217 10.75 6.20 2.02
CA VAL A 217 11.46 4.98 2.43
C VAL A 217 12.88 4.95 1.87
N VAL A 218 13.05 4.98 0.54
CA VAL A 218 14.35 4.75 -0.11
C VAL A 218 15.40 5.78 0.34
N ASN A 219 15.05 7.06 0.38
CA ASN A 219 15.93 8.14 0.81
C ASN A 219 16.37 7.97 2.27
N ASN A 220 15.47 7.52 3.15
CA ASN A 220 15.80 7.27 4.56
C ASN A 220 16.75 6.08 4.72
N TYR A 221 16.56 5.03 3.92
CA TYR A 221 17.50 3.91 3.87
C TYR A 221 18.88 4.35 3.40
N ILE A 222 18.98 5.07 2.27
CA ILE A 222 20.25 5.58 1.75
C ILE A 222 20.98 6.39 2.83
N LYS A 223 20.29 7.38 3.42
CA LYS A 223 20.91 8.28 4.41
C LYS A 223 21.40 7.53 5.64
N GLN A 224 20.50 6.82 6.32
CA GLN A 224 20.82 6.18 7.59
C GLN A 224 21.82 5.03 7.44
N GLN A 225 21.85 4.34 6.30
CA GLN A 225 22.85 3.30 6.08
C GLN A 225 24.24 3.88 5.81
N ILE A 226 24.32 5.02 5.12
CA ILE A 226 25.58 5.76 4.94
C ILE A 226 26.09 6.27 6.30
N GLU A 227 25.24 6.93 7.09
CA GLU A 227 25.56 7.37 8.47
C GLU A 227 26.11 6.21 9.32
N LYS A 228 25.53 5.02 9.15
CA LYS A 228 25.91 3.82 9.91
C LYS A 228 27.11 3.08 9.32
N GLY A 229 27.75 3.58 8.26
CA GLY A 229 28.97 3.00 7.71
C GLY A 229 28.75 1.75 6.84
N PHE A 230 27.62 1.66 6.12
CA PHE A 230 27.37 0.59 5.17
C PHE A 230 28.11 0.83 3.85
N ALA A 231 28.67 -0.22 3.24
CA ALA A 231 28.91 -0.21 1.80
C ALA A 231 27.57 -0.23 1.06
N LEU A 232 27.47 0.43 -0.09
CA LEU A 232 26.17 0.61 -0.75
C LEU A 232 26.27 0.27 -2.23
N TYR A 233 25.36 -0.60 -2.68
CA TYR A 233 24.96 -0.74 -4.07
C TYR A 233 23.62 -0.05 -4.24
N LEU A 234 23.58 0.99 -5.08
CA LEU A 234 22.38 1.77 -5.35
C LEU A 234 22.06 1.72 -6.84
N TYR A 235 20.94 1.11 -7.18
CA TYR A 235 20.38 1.16 -8.53
C TYR A 235 19.42 2.34 -8.64
N ASP A 236 19.84 3.36 -9.38
CA ASP A 236 19.11 4.61 -9.61
C ASP A 236 18.45 4.57 -10.98
N TYR A 237 17.16 4.24 -11.00
CA TYR A 237 16.40 4.13 -12.25
C TYR A 237 16.22 5.49 -12.95
N LYS A 238 16.19 6.59 -12.19
CA LYS A 238 16.04 7.97 -12.69
C LYS A 238 17.30 8.76 -12.41
N PHE A 239 18.44 8.24 -12.85
CA PHE A 239 19.72 8.86 -12.59
C PHE A 239 19.74 10.35 -13.03
N PRO A 240 20.21 11.29 -12.18
CA PRO A 240 20.94 11.09 -10.93
C PRO A 240 20.12 11.34 -9.63
N ASP A 241 18.80 11.15 -9.61
CA ASP A 241 17.93 11.51 -8.47
C ASP A 241 18.40 10.94 -7.11
N LEU A 242 18.57 9.63 -7.00
CA LEU A 242 19.04 8.98 -5.76
C LEU A 242 20.56 9.11 -5.58
N SER A 243 21.26 9.21 -6.71
CA SER A 243 22.71 9.33 -6.78
C SER A 243 23.21 10.60 -6.10
N GLU A 244 22.56 11.74 -6.37
CA GLU A 244 22.89 13.02 -5.74
C GLU A 244 22.65 12.99 -4.23
N ILE A 245 21.57 12.33 -3.79
CA ILE A 245 21.28 12.16 -2.36
C ILE A 245 22.37 11.33 -1.70
N ALA A 246 22.75 10.19 -2.28
CA ALA A 246 23.80 9.34 -1.75
C ALA A 246 25.16 10.05 -1.69
N TYR A 247 25.54 10.76 -2.76
CA TYR A 247 26.81 11.49 -2.84
C TYR A 247 26.89 12.61 -1.81
N ASN A 248 25.90 13.51 -1.79
CA ASN A 248 25.88 14.66 -0.88
C ASN A 248 25.82 14.21 0.58
N HIS A 249 25.09 13.12 0.86
CA HIS A 249 24.99 12.61 2.20
C HIS A 249 26.28 11.92 2.65
N LEU A 250 26.96 11.18 1.76
CA LEU A 250 28.28 10.60 2.03
C LEU A 250 29.30 11.67 2.39
N LEU A 251 29.36 12.78 1.64
CA LEU A 251 30.33 13.87 1.88
C LEU A 251 30.29 14.41 3.32
N ASN A 252 29.11 14.38 3.95
CA ASN A 252 28.90 14.91 5.30
C ASN A 252 29.03 13.85 6.41
N HIS A 253 29.12 12.55 6.08
CA HIS A 253 29.08 11.44 7.05
C HIS A 253 30.21 10.42 6.84
N LEU A 254 31.38 10.90 6.40
CA LEU A 254 32.57 10.05 6.22
C LEU A 254 33.14 9.52 7.54
N ASP A 255 32.80 10.15 8.66
CA ASP A 255 33.18 9.79 10.03
C ASP A 255 32.52 8.49 10.52
N GLY A 256 31.37 8.11 9.94
CA GLY A 256 30.71 6.82 10.19
C GLY A 256 31.50 5.60 9.71
N TYR A 257 32.60 5.81 8.97
CA TYR A 257 33.41 4.75 8.37
C TYR A 257 34.81 4.67 8.96
N LYS A 258 35.25 3.44 9.32
CA LYS A 258 36.64 3.18 9.71
C LYS A 258 37.63 3.45 8.57
N VAL A 259 37.25 3.07 7.36
CA VAL A 259 37.97 3.37 6.11
C VAL A 259 37.01 4.14 5.24
N LYS A 260 37.37 5.38 4.87
CA LYS A 260 36.51 6.26 4.08
C LYS A 260 36.20 5.61 2.73
N PRO A 261 34.93 5.40 2.37
CA PRO A 261 34.58 4.76 1.12
C PRO A 261 34.79 5.73 -0.05
N LYS A 262 35.07 5.15 -1.22
CA LYS A 262 35.07 5.91 -2.47
C LYS A 262 33.70 5.80 -3.15
N PHE A 263 33.28 6.87 -3.80
CA PHE A 263 32.04 6.92 -4.56
C PHE A 263 32.31 6.62 -6.03
N TYR A 264 31.65 5.59 -6.56
CA TYR A 264 31.78 5.15 -7.93
C TYR A 264 30.42 5.16 -8.62
N VAL A 265 30.46 5.43 -9.92
CA VAL A 265 29.26 5.55 -10.76
C VAL A 265 29.47 4.72 -12.02
N ILE A 266 28.47 3.92 -12.38
CA ILE A 266 28.33 3.32 -13.70
C ILE A 266 27.16 4.02 -14.40
N ASN A 267 27.45 4.70 -15.50
CA ASN A 267 26.47 5.42 -16.31
C ASN A 267 26.83 5.28 -17.81
N PHE A 268 25.90 4.76 -18.61
CA PHE A 268 26.11 4.54 -20.04
C PHE A 268 25.69 5.71 -20.94
N ASP A 269 25.01 6.73 -20.41
CA ASP A 269 24.64 7.92 -21.18
C ASP A 269 25.75 8.95 -21.24
N ASP A 270 26.42 9.20 -20.11
CA ASP A 270 27.50 10.17 -20.00
C ASP A 270 28.77 9.52 -19.42
N PRO A 271 29.70 9.08 -20.29
CA PRO A 271 30.98 8.52 -19.87
C PRO A 271 31.79 9.45 -18.94
N ARG A 272 31.62 10.79 -19.03
CA ARG A 272 32.34 11.73 -18.16
C ARG A 272 31.86 11.68 -16.71
N LYS A 273 30.63 11.18 -16.49
CA LYS A 273 30.02 10.94 -15.17
C LYS A 273 30.04 9.46 -14.80
N SER A 274 30.85 8.64 -15.47
CA SER A 274 31.00 7.22 -15.20
C SER A 274 32.45 6.87 -14.92
N HIS A 275 32.63 5.79 -14.18
CA HIS A 275 33.88 5.05 -14.08
C HIS A 275 33.79 3.81 -14.95
N ARG A 276 34.95 3.25 -15.31
CA ARG A 276 35.02 2.00 -16.08
C ARG A 276 35.15 0.81 -15.16
N CYS A 277 34.42 -0.24 -15.48
CA CYS A 277 34.48 -1.50 -14.76
C CYS A 277 34.20 -2.64 -15.73
N ASN A 278 35.03 -3.67 -15.74
CA ASN A 278 34.82 -4.83 -16.57
C ASN A 278 34.07 -5.91 -15.78
N PRO A 279 32.78 -6.16 -16.05
CA PRO A 279 32.01 -7.13 -15.29
C PRO A 279 32.43 -8.58 -15.59
N ILE A 280 33.14 -8.83 -16.68
CA ILE A 280 33.65 -10.15 -17.06
C ILE A 280 35.18 -10.21 -17.01
N ASN A 281 35.80 -9.45 -16.09
CA ASN A 281 37.25 -9.49 -15.93
C ASN A 281 37.73 -10.94 -15.65
N ALA A 282 38.80 -11.34 -16.34
CA ALA A 282 39.41 -12.65 -16.23
C ALA A 282 39.76 -13.05 -14.79
N SER A 283 40.13 -12.09 -13.92
CA SER A 283 40.43 -12.35 -12.51
C SER A 283 39.26 -12.90 -11.71
N PHE A 284 38.04 -12.75 -12.23
CA PHE A 284 36.80 -13.18 -11.58
C PHE A 284 36.25 -14.51 -12.11
N MET A 285 36.93 -15.12 -13.09
CA MET A 285 36.53 -16.38 -13.72
C MET A 285 37.58 -17.45 -13.43
N SER A 286 37.20 -18.37 -12.54
CA SER A 286 38.00 -19.54 -12.19
C SER A 286 37.79 -20.69 -13.15
N ASP A 287 36.55 -20.86 -13.62
CA ASP A 287 36.15 -21.97 -14.48
C ASP A 287 35.24 -21.50 -15.62
N ILE A 288 35.01 -22.38 -16.60
CA ILE A 288 34.13 -22.10 -17.73
C ILE A 288 32.65 -21.94 -17.31
N ALA A 289 32.26 -22.44 -16.13
CA ALA A 289 30.91 -22.26 -15.60
C ALA A 289 30.66 -20.80 -15.22
N ASP A 290 31.67 -20.07 -14.72
CA ASP A 290 31.58 -18.62 -14.51
C ASP A 290 31.29 -17.87 -15.82
N ALA A 291 31.92 -18.28 -16.93
CA ALA A 291 31.67 -17.71 -18.25
C ALA A 291 30.26 -18.04 -18.75
N TYR A 292 29.81 -19.29 -18.53
CA TYR A 292 28.44 -19.71 -18.86
C TYR A 292 27.40 -18.89 -18.08
N GLU A 293 27.58 -18.69 -16.78
CA GLU A 293 26.65 -17.88 -15.98
C GLU A 293 26.60 -16.41 -16.40
N ALA A 294 27.75 -15.84 -16.77
CA ALA A 294 27.81 -14.48 -17.31
C ALA A 294 27.01 -14.40 -18.61
N SER A 295 27.26 -15.30 -19.56
CA SER A 295 26.52 -15.41 -20.82
C SER A 295 25.02 -15.59 -20.61
N TYR A 296 24.65 -16.48 -19.69
CA TYR A 296 23.26 -16.76 -19.34
C TYR A 296 22.55 -15.49 -18.84
N THR A 297 23.21 -14.73 -17.95
CA THR A 297 22.68 -13.48 -17.42
C THR A 297 22.50 -12.42 -18.52
N ILE A 298 23.46 -12.30 -19.44
CA ILE A 298 23.40 -11.37 -20.58
C ILE A 298 22.21 -11.73 -21.47
N MET A 299 22.13 -12.98 -21.91
CA MET A 299 21.16 -13.43 -22.89
C MET A 299 19.72 -13.35 -22.37
N LEU A 300 19.50 -13.69 -21.09
CA LEU A 300 18.18 -13.55 -20.46
C LEU A 300 17.75 -12.09 -20.31
N ASN A 301 18.67 -11.18 -19.95
CA ASN A 301 18.33 -9.76 -19.84
C ASN A 301 18.04 -9.12 -21.21
N LEU A 302 18.65 -9.63 -22.28
CA LEU A 302 18.35 -9.22 -23.66
C LEU A 302 17.01 -9.79 -24.17
N ASN A 303 16.64 -10.99 -23.71
CA ASN A 303 15.43 -11.70 -24.13
C ASN A 303 14.65 -12.23 -22.92
N ARG A 304 13.89 -11.37 -22.24
CA ARG A 304 13.15 -11.74 -21.01
C ARG A 304 12.18 -12.90 -21.18
N SER A 305 11.63 -13.11 -22.37
CA SER A 305 10.75 -14.25 -22.66
C SER A 305 11.45 -15.62 -22.53
N TRP A 306 12.78 -15.65 -22.46
CA TRP A 306 13.55 -16.86 -22.24
C TRP A 306 13.57 -17.30 -20.78
N ILE A 307 13.23 -16.42 -19.83
CA ILE A 307 13.15 -16.76 -18.39
C ILE A 307 12.14 -17.90 -18.16
N SER A 308 11.05 -17.94 -18.91
CA SER A 308 10.04 -19.01 -18.83
C SER A 308 10.33 -20.21 -19.73
N LYS A 309 11.42 -20.20 -20.51
CA LYS A 309 11.78 -21.25 -21.50
C LYS A 309 13.14 -21.89 -21.22
N GLN A 310 13.57 -21.92 -19.96
CA GLN A 310 14.86 -22.50 -19.58
C GLN A 310 14.92 -23.99 -19.95
N GLY A 311 16.07 -24.43 -20.48
CA GLY A 311 16.26 -25.79 -20.98
C GLY A 311 15.83 -26.00 -22.44
N ASP A 312 15.24 -25.00 -23.10
CA ASP A 312 15.00 -25.03 -24.55
C ASP A 312 16.33 -24.86 -25.31
N PHE A 313 16.55 -25.70 -26.32
CA PHE A 313 17.76 -25.70 -27.13
C PHE A 313 18.04 -24.35 -27.81
N PHE A 314 17.00 -23.62 -28.22
CA PHE A 314 17.15 -22.29 -28.83
C PHE A 314 17.55 -21.20 -27.83
N VAL A 315 17.38 -21.46 -26.52
CA VAL A 315 17.84 -20.58 -25.44
C VAL A 315 19.26 -20.95 -25.04
N GLU A 316 19.56 -22.25 -24.92
CA GLU A 316 20.86 -22.75 -24.48
C GLU A 316 21.98 -22.52 -25.51
N SER A 317 21.69 -22.70 -26.80
CA SER A 317 22.69 -22.55 -27.87
C SER A 317 23.38 -21.17 -27.89
N PRO A 318 22.70 -20.01 -27.93
CA PRO A 318 23.39 -18.72 -27.93
C PRO A 318 24.15 -18.45 -26.63
N ILE A 319 23.71 -19.01 -25.50
CA ILE A 319 24.40 -18.89 -24.21
C ILE A 319 25.72 -19.66 -24.23
N ILE A 320 25.70 -20.90 -24.71
CA ILE A 320 26.88 -21.75 -24.85
C ILE A 320 27.90 -21.10 -25.80
N LEU A 321 27.44 -20.58 -26.94
CA LEU A 321 28.31 -19.90 -27.90
C LEU A 321 29.01 -18.69 -27.27
N LEU A 322 28.26 -17.84 -26.58
CA LEU A 322 28.82 -16.67 -25.92
C LEU A 322 29.77 -17.07 -24.77
N ALA A 323 29.45 -18.14 -24.04
CA ALA A 323 30.30 -18.68 -22.98
C ALA A 323 31.66 -19.15 -23.52
N ALA A 324 31.65 -19.87 -24.64
CA ALA A 324 32.87 -20.31 -25.31
C ALA A 324 33.74 -19.11 -25.76
N ILE A 325 33.12 -18.05 -26.28
CA ILE A 325 33.80 -16.81 -26.68
C ILE A 325 34.41 -16.10 -25.47
N ILE A 326 33.65 -15.93 -24.38
CA ILE A 326 34.15 -15.28 -23.16
C ILE A 326 35.30 -16.09 -22.56
N TRP A 327 35.16 -17.42 -22.48
CA TRP A 327 36.21 -18.30 -21.97
C TRP A 327 37.47 -18.26 -22.83
N TYR A 328 37.32 -18.27 -24.16
CA TYR A 328 38.44 -18.06 -25.07
C TYR A 328 39.18 -16.75 -24.76
N LEU A 329 38.46 -15.64 -24.63
CA LEU A 329 39.09 -14.35 -24.32
C LEU A 329 39.77 -14.32 -22.94
N ARG A 330 39.27 -15.12 -21.99
CA ARG A 330 39.88 -15.30 -20.66
C ARG A 330 41.21 -16.03 -20.75
N ILE A 331 41.31 -17.11 -21.53
CA ILE A 331 42.55 -17.92 -21.63
C ILE A 331 43.55 -17.30 -22.61
N TYR A 332 43.07 -16.60 -23.65
CA TYR A 332 43.91 -15.99 -24.66
C TYR A 332 44.74 -14.82 -24.08
N GLN A 333 46.07 -14.90 -24.25
CA GLN A 333 47.03 -13.90 -23.75
C GLN A 333 46.81 -13.52 -22.28
N GLY A 334 46.46 -14.48 -21.43
CA GLY A 334 46.26 -14.25 -19.99
C GLY A 334 45.07 -13.33 -19.68
N GLY A 335 44.05 -13.30 -20.54
CA GLY A 335 42.81 -12.56 -20.26
C GLY A 335 42.86 -11.08 -20.61
N ARG A 336 43.92 -10.61 -21.28
CA ARG A 336 44.09 -9.18 -21.62
C ARG A 336 42.92 -8.59 -22.40
N TYR A 337 42.25 -9.40 -23.24
CA TYR A 337 41.11 -8.98 -24.05
C TYR A 337 39.78 -9.51 -23.52
N CYS A 338 39.75 -10.04 -22.30
CA CYS A 338 38.54 -10.55 -21.68
C CYS A 338 37.66 -9.41 -21.21
N THR A 339 37.00 -8.74 -22.14
CA THR A 339 36.03 -7.66 -21.87
C THR A 339 34.78 -7.87 -22.72
N PHE A 340 33.66 -7.31 -22.25
CA PHE A 340 32.38 -7.46 -22.92
C PHE A 340 32.39 -6.93 -24.36
N PRO A 341 33.01 -5.77 -24.68
CA PRO A 341 33.16 -5.32 -26.06
C PRO A 341 33.94 -6.26 -26.97
N HIS A 342 35.06 -6.84 -26.50
CA HIS A 342 35.82 -7.80 -27.32
C HIS A 342 35.01 -9.08 -27.59
N ALA A 343 34.19 -9.53 -26.63
CA ALA A 343 33.30 -10.67 -26.83
C ALA A 343 32.27 -10.39 -27.94
N ILE A 344 31.66 -9.20 -27.94
CA ILE A 344 30.72 -8.78 -28.99
C ILE A 344 31.42 -8.67 -30.35
N GLU A 345 32.58 -8.03 -30.41
CA GLU A 345 33.33 -7.86 -31.66
C GLU A 345 33.79 -9.20 -32.26
N LEU A 346 34.22 -10.14 -31.41
CA LEU A 346 34.62 -11.47 -31.84
C LEU A 346 33.41 -12.27 -32.36
N LEU A 347 32.28 -12.25 -31.64
CA LEU A 347 31.03 -12.87 -32.09
C LEU A 347 30.54 -12.31 -33.44
N ASN A 348 30.83 -11.04 -33.72
CA ASN A 348 30.40 -10.38 -34.95
C ASN A 348 31.24 -10.74 -36.18
N LYS A 349 32.41 -11.39 -36.02
CA LYS A 349 33.23 -11.87 -37.14
C LYS A 349 32.56 -13.04 -37.90
N LYS A 350 33.18 -13.48 -38.99
CA LYS A 350 32.68 -14.62 -39.77
C LYS A 350 32.77 -15.87 -38.90
N TYR A 351 31.68 -16.64 -38.80
CA TYR A 351 31.63 -17.82 -37.93
C TYR A 351 32.69 -18.87 -38.30
N ALA A 352 33.06 -18.97 -39.57
CA ALA A 352 34.15 -19.85 -40.01
C ALA A 352 35.47 -19.49 -39.32
N ASP A 353 35.85 -18.21 -39.32
CA ASP A 353 37.08 -17.73 -38.67
C ASP A 353 37.01 -17.95 -37.15
N VAL A 354 35.87 -17.62 -36.54
CA VAL A 354 35.65 -17.77 -35.10
C VAL A 354 35.76 -19.24 -34.69
N PHE A 355 35.05 -20.16 -35.36
CA PHE A 355 35.08 -21.58 -35.02
C PHE A 355 36.43 -22.23 -35.30
N THR A 356 37.14 -21.85 -36.36
CA THR A 356 38.52 -22.31 -36.56
C THR A 356 39.41 -21.94 -35.38
N ILE A 357 39.28 -20.72 -34.86
CA ILE A 357 40.04 -20.28 -33.68
C ILE A 357 39.58 -21.06 -32.44
N LEU A 358 38.27 -21.09 -32.14
CA LEU A 358 37.77 -21.70 -30.91
C LEU A 358 38.05 -23.22 -30.86
N ARG A 359 37.98 -23.93 -31.99
CA ARG A 359 38.33 -25.37 -32.08
C ARG A 359 39.81 -25.66 -31.83
N SER A 360 40.69 -24.68 -31.97
CA SER A 360 42.13 -24.86 -31.67
C SER A 360 42.42 -24.96 -30.16
N TYR A 361 41.41 -24.74 -29.30
CA TYR A 361 41.53 -24.82 -27.84
C TYR A 361 40.77 -26.04 -27.30
N PRO A 362 41.49 -27.05 -26.75
CA PRO A 362 40.87 -28.29 -26.25
C PRO A 362 39.80 -28.05 -25.17
N GLU A 363 39.96 -27.03 -24.34
CA GLU A 363 39.01 -26.68 -23.27
C GLU A 363 37.60 -26.32 -23.79
N LEU A 364 37.49 -25.92 -25.06
CA LEU A 364 36.24 -25.50 -25.68
C LEU A 364 35.55 -26.59 -26.50
N GLU A 365 36.22 -27.72 -26.74
CA GLU A 365 35.77 -28.76 -27.68
C GLU A 365 34.34 -29.25 -27.36
N ASN A 366 34.08 -29.58 -26.10
CA ASN A 366 32.77 -30.05 -25.65
C ASN A 366 31.65 -29.00 -25.82
N TYR A 367 31.96 -27.71 -25.67
CA TYR A 367 30.99 -26.62 -25.82
C TYR A 367 30.70 -26.32 -27.30
N LEU A 368 31.67 -26.60 -28.17
CA LEU A 368 31.58 -26.32 -29.60
C LEU A 368 31.01 -27.48 -30.41
N SER A 369 31.07 -28.72 -29.92
CA SER A 369 30.64 -29.93 -30.64
C SER A 369 29.27 -29.76 -31.33
N PRO A 370 28.19 -29.27 -30.67
CA PRO A 370 26.90 -29.11 -31.35
C PRO A 370 26.93 -28.14 -32.54
N PHE A 371 27.79 -27.11 -32.50
CA PHE A 371 27.92 -26.12 -33.58
C PHE A 371 28.81 -26.64 -34.70
N VAL A 372 29.86 -27.38 -34.35
CA VAL A 372 30.79 -28.01 -35.30
C VAL A 372 30.06 -29.10 -36.08
N ASP A 373 29.31 -29.95 -35.39
CA ASP A 373 28.52 -31.02 -36.00
C ASP A 373 27.53 -30.42 -37.00
N ALA A 374 26.82 -29.35 -36.63
CA ALA A 374 25.90 -28.63 -37.53
C ALA A 374 26.61 -27.97 -38.73
N TRP A 375 27.83 -27.48 -38.53
CA TRP A 375 28.65 -26.88 -39.60
C TRP A 375 29.12 -27.94 -40.61
N GLU A 376 29.58 -29.08 -40.13
CA GLU A 376 30.14 -30.16 -40.96
C GLU A 376 29.03 -30.97 -41.67
N SER A 377 27.84 -31.10 -41.07
CA SER A 377 26.71 -31.87 -41.62
C SER A 377 25.81 -31.10 -42.59
N SER A 378 26.24 -29.96 -43.13
CA SER A 378 25.47 -29.09 -44.04
C SER A 378 24.15 -28.53 -43.45
N ALA A 379 23.97 -28.57 -42.12
CA ALA A 379 22.86 -27.93 -41.41
C ALA A 379 23.10 -26.42 -41.18
N VAL A 380 23.58 -25.74 -42.23
CA VAL A 380 24.07 -24.36 -42.17
C VAL A 380 22.97 -23.37 -41.78
N GLU A 381 21.72 -23.59 -42.21
CA GLU A 381 20.58 -22.73 -41.87
C GLU A 381 20.28 -22.76 -40.35
N GLN A 382 20.33 -23.94 -39.73
CA GLN A 382 20.09 -24.09 -38.30
C GLN A 382 21.20 -23.42 -37.48
N LEU A 383 22.46 -23.62 -37.89
CA LEU A 383 23.62 -22.96 -37.28
C LEU A 383 23.54 -21.44 -37.39
N GLN A 384 23.15 -20.92 -38.56
CA GLN A 384 22.95 -19.48 -38.76
C GLN A 384 21.84 -18.94 -37.86
N GLY A 385 20.75 -19.69 -37.67
CA GLY A 385 19.68 -19.33 -36.73
C GLY A 385 20.16 -19.19 -35.28
N GLN A 386 21.00 -20.12 -34.81
CA GLN A 386 21.58 -20.07 -33.47
C GLN A 386 22.57 -18.92 -33.29
N ILE A 387 23.44 -18.70 -34.27
CA ILE A 387 24.40 -17.58 -34.20
C ILE A 387 23.65 -16.25 -34.25
N ALA A 388 22.60 -16.15 -35.09
CA ALA A 388 21.78 -14.95 -35.19
C ALA A 388 21.04 -14.64 -33.88
N SER A 389 20.58 -15.66 -33.13
CA SER A 389 19.90 -15.46 -31.84
C SER A 389 20.82 -14.89 -30.76
N ALA A 390 22.13 -15.13 -30.83
CA ALA A 390 23.13 -14.43 -30.02
C ALA A 390 23.49 -13.05 -30.59
N LYS A 391 23.81 -13.00 -31.88
CA LYS A 391 24.40 -11.83 -32.54
C LYS A 391 23.46 -10.64 -32.60
N ILE A 392 22.20 -10.84 -33.00
CA ILE A 392 21.26 -9.73 -33.20
C ILE A 392 21.00 -8.95 -31.90
N PRO A 393 20.68 -9.59 -30.76
CA PRO A 393 20.46 -8.86 -29.50
C PRO A 393 21.73 -8.18 -29.00
N LEU A 394 22.89 -8.83 -29.08
CA LEU A 394 24.17 -8.27 -28.64
C LEU A 394 24.60 -7.07 -29.49
N SER A 395 24.34 -7.08 -30.80
CA SER A 395 24.69 -5.95 -31.66
C SER A 395 23.89 -4.68 -31.37
N ARG A 396 22.71 -4.79 -30.74
CA ARG A 396 21.94 -3.62 -30.27
C ARG A 396 22.59 -2.89 -29.10
N MET A 397 23.53 -3.53 -28.40
CA MET A 397 24.27 -2.98 -27.26
C MET A 397 25.46 -2.11 -27.67
N ILE A 398 25.85 -2.17 -28.95
CA ILE A 398 27.08 -1.55 -29.42
C ILE A 398 26.92 -0.03 -29.39
N SER A 399 27.68 0.61 -28.50
CA SER A 399 27.84 2.06 -28.48
C SER A 399 29.21 2.43 -27.92
N PRO A 400 29.80 3.57 -28.35
CA PRO A 400 31.08 4.02 -27.82
C PRO A 400 31.06 4.20 -26.29
N ALA A 401 29.95 4.71 -25.74
CA ALA A 401 29.80 4.93 -24.31
C ALA A 401 29.78 3.62 -23.53
N LEU A 402 28.95 2.66 -23.94
CA LEU A 402 28.89 1.34 -23.31
C LEU A 402 30.24 0.61 -23.40
N TYR A 403 30.87 0.66 -24.57
CA TYR A 403 32.18 0.04 -24.78
C TYR A 403 33.21 0.62 -23.84
N TRP A 404 33.29 1.94 -23.74
CA TRP A 404 34.22 2.62 -22.84
C TRP A 404 33.97 2.24 -21.37
N VAL A 405 32.72 2.29 -20.90
CA VAL A 405 32.38 1.96 -19.50
C VAL A 405 32.72 0.51 -19.16
N MET A 406 32.50 -0.42 -20.10
CA MET A 406 32.74 -1.85 -19.89
C MET A 406 34.16 -2.30 -20.28
N THR A 407 35.07 -1.35 -20.58
CA THR A 407 36.48 -1.61 -20.89
C THR A 407 37.40 -0.86 -19.94
N GLY A 408 37.70 -1.48 -18.80
CA GLY A 408 38.64 -0.94 -17.84
C GLY A 408 38.34 -1.44 -16.43
N ASP A 409 39.26 -1.16 -15.52
CA ASP A 409 39.20 -1.62 -14.14
C ASP A 409 39.50 -0.45 -13.19
N ASP A 410 38.79 0.68 -13.37
CA ASP A 410 38.98 1.86 -12.52
C ASP A 410 38.61 1.55 -11.06
N PHE A 411 37.77 0.53 -10.84
CA PHE A 411 37.44 -0.03 -9.52
C PHE A 411 36.99 -1.49 -9.60
N SER A 412 37.04 -2.17 -8.44
CA SER A 412 36.50 -3.52 -8.25
C SER A 412 35.05 -3.49 -7.76
N LEU A 413 34.24 -4.45 -8.22
CA LEU A 413 32.85 -4.68 -7.77
C LEU A 413 32.75 -5.25 -6.34
N ASP A 414 33.88 -5.52 -5.69
CA ASP A 414 33.97 -5.88 -4.27
C ASP A 414 33.71 -4.65 -3.38
N ILE A 415 32.45 -4.23 -3.31
CA ILE A 415 32.05 -2.97 -2.67
C ILE A 415 32.15 -2.98 -1.14
N ASN A 416 32.02 -4.16 -0.53
CA ASN A 416 31.98 -4.31 0.94
C ASN A 416 33.30 -4.82 1.53
N ASN A 417 34.39 -4.68 0.78
CA ASN A 417 35.73 -4.93 1.28
C ASN A 417 36.06 -3.98 2.44
N PRO A 418 36.35 -4.47 3.67
CA PRO A 418 36.66 -3.62 4.81
C PRO A 418 37.88 -2.70 4.61
N LYS A 419 38.80 -3.06 3.72
CA LYS A 419 40.02 -2.30 3.43
C LYS A 419 39.81 -1.23 2.35
N GLU A 420 38.79 -1.40 1.52
CA GLU A 420 38.48 -0.47 0.44
C GLU A 420 36.96 -0.45 0.18
N PRO A 421 36.15 0.03 1.13
CA PRO A 421 34.70 0.06 0.99
C PRO A 421 34.28 1.06 -0.10
N LYS A 422 33.13 0.80 -0.71
CA LYS A 422 32.64 1.59 -1.84
C LYS A 422 31.16 1.90 -1.70
N ILE A 423 30.78 3.08 -2.19
CA ILE A 423 29.41 3.38 -2.58
C ILE A 423 29.38 3.33 -4.09
N LEU A 424 28.72 2.31 -4.63
CA LEU A 424 28.54 2.10 -6.05
C LEU A 424 27.11 2.47 -6.44
N VAL A 425 27.02 3.45 -7.32
CA VAL A 425 25.77 3.85 -7.96
C VAL A 425 25.76 3.32 -9.38
N VAL A 426 24.65 2.70 -9.75
CA VAL A 426 24.37 2.25 -11.10
C VAL A 426 23.19 3.03 -11.62
N GLY A 427 23.46 3.96 -12.53
CA GLY A 427 22.46 4.78 -13.17
C GLY A 427 21.82 4.05 -14.35
N ASN A 428 20.51 4.16 -14.47
CA ASN A 428 19.79 3.79 -15.67
C ASN A 428 19.07 4.99 -16.27
N ASN A 429 18.64 4.83 -17.53
CA ASN A 429 17.81 5.79 -18.24
C ASN A 429 16.51 5.10 -18.69
N PRO A 430 15.34 5.60 -18.25
CA PRO A 430 14.03 5.07 -18.66
C PRO A 430 13.87 4.99 -20.19
N ASP A 431 14.42 5.94 -20.94
CA ASP A 431 14.29 6.01 -22.41
C ASP A 431 15.11 4.94 -23.13
N ARG A 432 16.13 4.38 -22.47
CA ARG A 432 17.11 3.42 -23.04
C ARG A 432 17.18 2.11 -22.26
N GLN A 433 16.17 1.84 -21.44
CA GLN A 433 16.15 0.75 -20.48
C GLN A 433 16.46 -0.62 -21.10
N ASN A 434 15.84 -0.95 -22.25
CA ASN A 434 16.02 -2.25 -22.90
C ASN A 434 17.45 -2.52 -23.37
N ILE A 435 18.20 -1.47 -23.69
CA ILE A 435 19.60 -1.58 -24.07
C ILE A 435 20.41 -1.78 -22.79
N TYR A 436 20.28 -0.88 -21.81
CA TYR A 436 21.14 -0.93 -20.63
C TYR A 436 20.85 -2.10 -19.69
N SER A 437 19.64 -2.66 -19.66
CA SER A 437 19.27 -3.75 -18.75
C SER A 437 20.19 -4.98 -18.87
N ALA A 438 20.68 -5.29 -20.07
CA ALA A 438 21.59 -6.41 -20.28
C ALA A 438 22.98 -6.19 -19.68
N ALA A 439 23.55 -5.00 -19.90
CA ALA A 439 24.84 -4.64 -19.32
C ALA A 439 24.75 -4.45 -17.80
N LEU A 440 23.65 -3.88 -17.31
CA LEU A 440 23.41 -3.72 -15.87
C LEU A 440 23.14 -5.06 -15.17
N GLY A 441 22.46 -5.98 -15.84
CA GLY A 441 22.24 -7.35 -15.37
C GLY A 441 23.55 -8.09 -15.04
N LEU A 442 24.61 -7.88 -15.82
CA LEU A 442 25.94 -8.41 -15.54
C LEU A 442 26.53 -7.88 -14.23
N TYR A 443 26.52 -6.56 -14.04
CA TYR A 443 27.03 -5.97 -12.79
C TYR A 443 26.25 -6.49 -11.58
N ASN A 444 24.91 -6.56 -11.70
CA ASN A 444 24.04 -7.09 -10.66
C ASN A 444 24.43 -8.52 -10.25
N SER A 445 24.50 -9.45 -11.20
CA SER A 445 24.79 -10.85 -10.90
C SER A 445 26.17 -11.05 -10.27
N ARG A 446 27.16 -10.25 -10.69
CA ARG A 446 28.50 -10.27 -10.09
C ARG A 446 28.51 -9.71 -8.67
N ILE A 447 27.84 -8.58 -8.45
CA ILE A 447 27.79 -7.93 -7.14
C ILE A 447 27.16 -8.84 -6.09
N VAL A 448 26.08 -9.55 -6.42
CA VAL A 448 25.44 -10.54 -5.54
C VAL A 448 26.43 -11.54 -4.98
N LYS A 449 27.26 -12.11 -5.86
CA LYS A 449 28.26 -13.11 -5.47
C LYS A 449 29.38 -12.52 -4.62
N LEU A 450 29.80 -11.29 -4.93
CA LEU A 450 30.92 -10.65 -4.25
C LEU A 450 30.55 -10.18 -2.83
N ILE A 451 29.37 -9.59 -2.67
CA ILE A 451 28.94 -9.05 -1.37
C ILE A 451 28.52 -10.14 -0.39
N ASN A 452 28.08 -11.30 -0.88
CA ASN A 452 27.57 -12.40 -0.07
C ASN A 452 28.72 -13.28 0.51
N LYS A 453 29.65 -12.65 1.24
CA LYS A 453 30.82 -13.30 1.85
C LYS A 453 30.92 -12.99 3.34
N LYS A 454 31.41 -13.95 4.13
CA LYS A 454 31.64 -13.79 5.56
C LYS A 454 32.79 -12.81 5.84
N GLY A 455 32.69 -12.10 6.97
CA GLY A 455 33.77 -11.21 7.46
C GLY A 455 33.95 -9.91 6.68
N GLN A 456 33.04 -9.61 5.74
CA GLN A 456 33.04 -8.34 5.01
C GLN A 456 32.34 -7.23 5.80
N LEU A 457 32.44 -5.99 5.30
CA LEU A 457 31.70 -4.87 5.84
C LEU A 457 30.20 -5.10 5.61
N LYS A 458 29.37 -4.62 6.54
CA LYS A 458 27.91 -4.57 6.31
C LYS A 458 27.62 -3.76 5.05
N SER A 459 26.71 -4.25 4.24
CA SER A 459 26.41 -3.67 2.94
C SER A 459 24.92 -3.60 2.67
N SER A 460 24.53 -2.80 1.68
CA SER A 460 23.15 -2.63 1.28
C SER A 460 23.02 -2.70 -0.23
N VAL A 461 21.95 -3.36 -0.68
CA VAL A 461 21.50 -3.40 -2.07
C VAL A 461 20.16 -2.68 -2.11
N ILE A 462 20.15 -1.47 -2.67
CA ILE A 462 18.96 -0.65 -2.83
C ILE A 462 18.61 -0.57 -4.31
N ILE A 463 17.38 -0.96 -4.64
CA ILE A 463 16.86 -0.96 -6.02
C ILE A 463 15.54 -0.18 -6.03
N ASP A 464 15.49 0.97 -6.70
CA ASP A 464 14.28 1.83 -6.72
C ASP A 464 13.12 1.22 -7.53
N GLU A 465 13.41 0.55 -8.64
CA GLU A 465 12.41 -0.08 -9.51
C GLU A 465 12.90 -1.44 -10.03
N LEU A 466 12.65 -2.50 -9.26
CA LEU A 466 13.16 -3.85 -9.53
C LEU A 466 12.72 -4.45 -10.88
N PRO A 467 11.45 -4.35 -11.32
CA PRO A 467 11.02 -4.87 -12.63
C PRO A 467 11.82 -4.34 -13.81
N THR A 468 12.53 -3.22 -13.66
CA THR A 468 13.28 -2.64 -14.77
C THR A 468 14.55 -3.42 -15.14
N ILE A 469 15.00 -4.32 -14.27
CA ILE A 469 16.20 -5.15 -14.44
C ILE A 469 15.93 -6.58 -13.95
N TYR A 470 16.46 -7.60 -14.65
CA TYR A 470 16.42 -8.97 -14.14
C TYR A 470 17.66 -9.24 -13.27
N PHE A 471 17.44 -9.33 -11.96
CA PHE A 471 18.46 -9.47 -10.94
C PHE A 471 18.55 -10.94 -10.52
N ARG A 472 19.33 -11.71 -11.27
CA ARG A 472 19.49 -13.16 -11.06
C ARG A 472 20.06 -13.47 -9.66
N GLY A 473 19.46 -14.42 -8.97
CA GLY A 473 19.89 -14.87 -7.64
C GLY A 473 19.48 -13.93 -6.49
N LEU A 474 18.56 -13.00 -6.75
CA LEU A 474 18.00 -12.11 -5.73
C LEU A 474 17.30 -12.88 -4.61
N ASP A 475 16.54 -13.92 -4.96
CA ASP A 475 15.89 -14.84 -4.04
C ASP A 475 16.89 -15.48 -3.06
N ASN A 476 18.00 -15.99 -3.59
CA ASN A 476 19.08 -16.56 -2.79
C ASN A 476 19.80 -15.50 -1.95
N LEU A 477 20.01 -14.30 -2.50
CA LEU A 477 20.60 -13.18 -1.76
C LEU A 477 19.73 -12.83 -0.53
N ILE A 478 18.42 -12.68 -0.72
CA ILE A 478 17.48 -12.38 0.38
C ILE A 478 17.52 -13.50 1.44
N ALA A 479 17.57 -14.77 1.01
CA ALA A 479 17.55 -15.91 1.92
C ALA A 479 18.86 -16.10 2.72
N THR A 480 20.03 -15.92 2.08
CA THR A 480 21.33 -16.33 2.65
C THR A 480 22.18 -15.17 3.18
N ALA A 481 22.01 -13.97 2.62
CA ALA A 481 22.92 -12.87 2.86
C ALA A 481 22.72 -12.16 4.21
N ARG A 482 21.66 -12.54 4.95
CA ARG A 482 21.42 -12.08 6.32
C ARG A 482 22.59 -12.39 7.25
N SER A 483 23.18 -13.58 7.13
CA SER A 483 24.36 -13.99 7.92
C SER A 483 25.62 -13.20 7.55
N ASN A 484 25.66 -12.67 6.33
CA ASN A 484 26.76 -11.87 5.77
C ASN A 484 26.52 -10.35 5.89
N LYS A 485 25.49 -9.93 6.66
CA LYS A 485 25.15 -8.52 6.90
C LYS A 485 24.89 -7.72 5.62
N VAL A 486 24.17 -8.32 4.67
CA VAL A 486 23.69 -7.63 3.46
C VAL A 486 22.23 -7.25 3.66
N ALA A 487 21.95 -5.94 3.67
CA ALA A 487 20.61 -5.38 3.67
C ALA A 487 20.10 -5.30 2.24
N VAL A 488 18.80 -5.52 2.03
CA VAL A 488 18.18 -5.46 0.70
C VAL A 488 16.91 -4.60 0.79
N LEU A 489 16.80 -3.59 -0.05
CA LEU A 489 15.61 -2.76 -0.22
C LEU A 489 15.17 -2.80 -1.69
N LEU A 490 13.94 -3.26 -1.93
CA LEU A 490 13.38 -3.43 -3.27
C LEU A 490 12.14 -2.55 -3.43
N GLY A 491 12.23 -1.56 -4.32
CA GLY A 491 11.10 -0.76 -4.75
C GLY A 491 10.48 -1.32 -6.02
N PHE A 492 9.15 -1.34 -6.09
CA PHE A 492 8.39 -1.58 -7.31
C PHE A 492 6.94 -1.12 -7.15
N GLN A 493 6.18 -1.09 -8.24
CA GLN A 493 4.84 -0.51 -8.21
C GLN A 493 3.79 -1.45 -7.61
N ASP A 494 3.76 -2.68 -8.11
CA ASP A 494 2.80 -3.72 -7.73
C ASP A 494 3.39 -5.12 -7.98
N TYR A 495 2.77 -6.14 -7.37
CA TYR A 495 3.23 -7.53 -7.52
C TYR A 495 2.99 -8.14 -8.90
N SER A 496 2.10 -7.56 -9.70
CA SER A 496 1.83 -8.04 -11.07
C SER A 496 3.00 -7.73 -11.99
N GLN A 497 3.62 -6.56 -11.83
CA GLN A 497 4.85 -6.21 -12.56
C GLN A 497 6.00 -7.16 -12.20
N LEU A 498 6.18 -7.44 -10.91
CA LEU A 498 7.18 -8.41 -10.47
C LEU A 498 6.92 -9.80 -11.09
N THR A 499 5.69 -10.27 -11.05
CA THR A 499 5.28 -11.56 -11.61
C THR A 499 5.47 -11.64 -13.12
N ARG A 500 5.17 -10.57 -13.85
CA ARG A 500 5.40 -10.49 -15.31
C ARG A 500 6.88 -10.63 -15.66
N ASP A 501 7.77 -9.99 -14.89
CA ASP A 501 9.19 -9.86 -15.24
C ASP A 501 10.08 -10.95 -14.63
N TYR A 502 9.72 -11.53 -13.47
CA TYR A 502 10.45 -12.61 -12.80
C TYR A 502 9.75 -13.98 -12.90
N GLY A 503 8.50 -14.01 -13.37
CA GLY A 503 7.67 -15.22 -13.39
C GLY A 503 7.06 -15.56 -12.02
N ASP A 504 6.04 -16.42 -12.03
CA ASP A 504 5.25 -16.76 -10.84
C ASP A 504 6.07 -17.36 -9.68
N LYS A 505 7.02 -18.25 -10.01
CA LYS A 505 7.78 -18.98 -9.00
C LYS A 505 8.72 -18.04 -8.24
N GLU A 506 9.58 -17.30 -8.94
CA GLU A 506 10.55 -16.39 -8.32
C GLU A 506 9.85 -15.23 -7.62
N SER A 507 8.80 -14.65 -8.23
CA SER A 507 8.00 -13.57 -7.64
C SER A 507 7.43 -13.98 -6.28
N ARG A 508 6.83 -15.18 -6.16
CA ARG A 508 6.30 -15.69 -4.89
C ARG A 508 7.39 -15.91 -3.84
N VAL A 509 8.57 -16.38 -4.23
CA VAL A 509 9.69 -16.56 -3.29
C VAL A 509 10.14 -15.22 -2.74
N ILE A 510 10.29 -14.19 -3.59
CA ILE A 510 10.64 -12.83 -3.16
C ILE A 510 9.59 -12.29 -2.18
N GLN A 511 8.30 -12.42 -2.52
CA GLN A 511 7.19 -11.93 -1.68
C GLN A 511 7.15 -12.60 -0.30
N ASN A 512 7.38 -13.92 -0.25
CA ASN A 512 7.25 -14.69 1.00
C ASN A 512 8.49 -14.60 1.91
N THR A 513 9.66 -14.29 1.35
CA THR A 513 10.92 -14.29 2.12
C THR A 513 11.21 -12.94 2.79
N VAL A 514 10.68 -11.85 2.23
CA VAL A 514 10.91 -10.50 2.74
C VAL A 514 10.20 -10.28 4.08
N GLY A 515 10.93 -9.74 5.06
CA GLY A 515 10.43 -9.55 6.42
C GLY A 515 9.78 -8.19 6.70
N ASN A 516 10.01 -7.17 5.86
CA ASN A 516 9.39 -5.85 6.01
C ASN A 516 8.71 -5.43 4.70
N VAL A 517 7.45 -4.99 4.78
CA VAL A 517 6.70 -4.53 3.61
C VAL A 517 6.16 -3.13 3.89
N PHE A 518 6.51 -2.20 3.02
CA PHE A 518 5.96 -0.86 2.97
C PHE A 518 5.03 -0.77 1.77
N SER A 519 3.80 -0.29 1.99
CA SER A 519 2.83 -0.10 0.92
C SER A 519 2.39 1.35 0.89
N GLY A 520 2.65 2.03 -0.22
CA GLY A 520 1.99 3.27 -0.60
C GLY A 520 0.62 2.97 -1.24
N GLN A 521 0.17 3.89 -2.08
CA GLN A 521 -1.01 3.66 -2.93
C GLN A 521 -0.69 2.59 -3.98
N VAL A 522 -1.34 1.45 -3.91
CA VAL A 522 -1.25 0.34 -4.88
C VAL A 522 -2.63 0.16 -5.51
N VAL A 523 -2.68 -0.12 -6.82
CA VAL A 523 -3.94 -0.33 -7.58
C VAL A 523 -4.36 -1.79 -7.50
#